data_AF-A0A0D0CUH6-F1
#
_entry.id   AF-A0A0D0CUH6-F1
#
_cell.length_a   1.000
_cell.length_b   1.000
_cell.length_c   1.000
_cell.angle_alpha   90.00
_cell.angle_beta   90.00
_cell.angle_gamma   90.00
#
_symmetry.space_group_name_H-M   'P 1'
#
loop_
_entity.id
_entity.type
_entity.pdbx_description
1 polymer ?
#
loop_
_entity_poly.entity_id
_entity_poly.type
_entity_poly.pdbx_seq_one_letter_code
_entity_poly.pdbx_strand_id
1 'polypeptide(L)'
;MGSFTIPALLHPDNITIVLSPLNALEEDQVCTFFFFCLKAAVVNHETFDNKLYQELKNMSYQAIFTSPEMALKNNQFNSLLAMLAYHKHMIGIVVDEVHCISQWGSDF
;
A
#
# COMPACT_ATOMS: atom_id res chain seq x y z
N MET A 1 -16.99 -4.80 -0.16
CA MET A 1 -16.72 -3.64 -1.03
C MET A 1 -16.07 -2.58 -0.16
N GLY A 2 -14.74 -2.52 -0.14
CA GLY A 2 -14.00 -1.72 0.82
C GLY A 2 -14.01 -0.23 0.47
N SER A 3 -14.28 0.61 1.47
CA SER A 3 -14.34 2.07 1.37
C SER A 3 -13.00 2.75 0.99
N PHE A 4 -11.91 1.99 0.93
CA PHE A 4 -10.55 2.49 0.71
C PHE A 4 -10.22 2.82 -0.75
N THR A 5 -11.08 2.46 -1.72
CA THR A 5 -10.95 2.90 -3.13
C THR A 5 -11.39 4.35 -3.36
N ILE A 6 -12.23 4.90 -2.49
CA ILE A 6 -12.83 6.24 -2.68
C ILE A 6 -11.77 7.35 -2.70
N PRO A 7 -10.78 7.39 -1.79
CA PRO A 7 -9.74 8.43 -1.82
C PRO A 7 -8.92 8.41 -3.12
N ALA A 8 -8.56 7.21 -3.60
CA ALA A 8 -7.83 7.04 -4.85
C ALA A 8 -8.65 7.48 -6.08
N LEU A 9 -9.97 7.30 -6.05
CA LEU A 9 -10.86 7.73 -7.13
C LEU A 9 -11.06 9.26 -7.15
N LEU A 10 -11.15 9.89 -5.98
CA LEU A 10 -11.35 11.34 -5.85
C LEU A 10 -10.08 12.15 -6.16
N HIS A 11 -8.91 11.52 -5.97
CA HIS A 11 -7.62 12.16 -6.15
C HIS A 11 -6.65 11.23 -6.91
N PRO A 12 -6.80 11.13 -8.24
CA PRO A 12 -6.03 10.20 -9.07
C PRO A 12 -4.54 10.52 -9.17
N ASP A 13 -4.12 11.74 -8.82
CA ASP A 13 -2.71 12.16 -8.81
C ASP A 13 -1.99 11.79 -7.49
N ASN A 14 -2.71 11.20 -6.56
CA ASN A 14 -2.25 10.93 -5.20
C ASN A 14 -2.23 9.42 -4.89
N ILE A 15 -1.51 9.08 -3.83
CA ILE A 15 -1.23 7.71 -3.42
C ILE A 15 -1.93 7.41 -2.10
N THR A 16 -2.62 6.28 -2.04
CA THR A 16 -3.15 5.70 -0.81
C THR A 16 -2.37 4.44 -0.46
N ILE A 17 -1.89 4.33 0.78
CA ILE A 17 -1.20 3.13 1.26
C ILE A 17 -2.19 2.31 2.07
N VAL A 18 -2.32 1.02 1.78
CA VAL A 18 -3.18 0.09 2.50
C VAL A 18 -2.31 -0.96 3.17
N LEU A 19 -2.36 -1.00 4.50
CA LEU A 19 -1.69 -1.99 5.34
C LEU A 19 -2.66 -3.13 5.62
N SER A 20 -2.39 -4.34 5.12
CA SER A 20 -3.23 -5.52 5.36
C SER A 20 -2.43 -6.67 6.00
N PRO A 21 -2.94 -7.33 7.05
CA PRO A 21 -2.30 -8.51 7.67
C PRO A 21 -2.36 -9.78 6.81
N LEU A 22 -3.30 -9.87 5.86
CA LEU A 22 -3.62 -11.12 5.17
C LEU A 22 -3.30 -10.99 3.67
N ASN A 23 -2.18 -11.59 3.25
CA ASN A 23 -1.81 -11.71 1.84
C ASN A 23 -2.92 -12.35 0.97
N ALA A 24 -3.80 -13.17 1.58
CA ALA A 24 -4.91 -13.83 0.89
C ALA A 24 -5.98 -12.88 0.34
N LEU A 25 -6.00 -11.61 0.73
CA LEU A 25 -6.94 -10.59 0.26
C LEU A 25 -6.33 -9.62 -0.76
N GLU A 26 -5.02 -9.72 -1.05
CA GLU A 26 -4.34 -8.82 -1.98
C GLU A 26 -4.88 -8.96 -3.40
N GLU A 27 -5.21 -10.18 -3.85
CA GLU A 27 -5.77 -10.42 -5.18
C GLU A 27 -7.17 -9.82 -5.36
N ASP A 28 -8.05 -9.96 -4.36
CA ASP A 28 -9.40 -9.39 -4.39
C ASP A 28 -9.37 -7.85 -4.35
N GLN A 29 -8.41 -7.28 -3.62
CA GLN A 29 -8.22 -5.84 -3.53
C GLN A 29 -7.64 -5.25 -4.82
N VAL A 30 -6.67 -5.94 -5.45
CA VAL A 30 -6.14 -5.56 -6.77
C VAL A 30 -7.20 -5.69 -7.86
N CYS A 31 -8.02 -6.76 -7.84
CA CYS A 31 -9.15 -6.91 -8.75
C CYS A 31 -10.13 -5.74 -8.66
N THR A 32 -10.40 -5.25 -7.44
CA THR A 32 -11.27 -4.09 -7.22
C THR A 32 -10.68 -2.82 -7.84
N PHE A 33 -9.38 -2.55 -7.65
CA PHE A 33 -8.71 -1.39 -8.27
C PHE A 33 -8.66 -1.49 -9.80
N PHE A 34 -8.42 -2.69 -10.34
CA PHE A 34 -8.44 -2.93 -11.78
C PHE A 34 -9.83 -2.67 -12.38
N PHE A 35 -10.90 -3.07 -11.69
CA PHE A 35 -12.29 -2.78 -12.09
C PHE A 35 -12.57 -1.28 -12.21
N PHE A 36 -11.95 -0.45 -11.36
CA PHE A 36 -12.08 1.01 -11.41
C PHE A 36 -11.03 1.70 -12.30
N CYS A 37 -10.26 0.94 -13.11
CA CYS A 37 -9.16 1.46 -13.94
C CYS A 37 -8.07 2.20 -13.15
N LEU A 38 -7.95 1.93 -11.85
CA LEU A 38 -6.93 2.51 -10.97
C LEU A 38 -5.70 1.61 -10.95
N LYS A 39 -4.51 2.21 -10.91
CA LYS A 39 -3.25 1.45 -10.82
C LYS A 39 -2.93 1.14 -9.36
N ALA A 40 -2.88 -0.13 -9.03
CA ALA A 40 -2.47 -0.62 -7.71
C ALA A 40 -1.20 -1.47 -7.81
N ALA A 41 -0.36 -1.40 -6.78
CA ALA A 41 0.79 -2.27 -6.60
C ALA A 41 0.68 -3.04 -5.28
N VAL A 42 1.13 -4.30 -5.30
CA VAL A 42 1.32 -5.11 -4.08
C VAL A 42 2.80 -5.12 -3.76
N VAL A 43 3.16 -4.74 -2.53
CA VAL A 43 4.53 -4.66 -2.03
C VAL A 43 4.69 -5.67 -0.89
N ASN A 44 5.25 -6.82 -1.21
CA ASN A 44 5.63 -7.85 -0.26
C ASN A 44 7.04 -8.40 -0.56
N HIS A 45 7.53 -9.35 0.23
CA HIS A 45 8.88 -9.90 0.06
C HIS A 45 9.10 -10.57 -1.31
N GLU A 46 8.03 -11.04 -1.96
CA GLU A 46 8.09 -11.73 -3.25
C GLU A 46 7.98 -10.76 -4.42
N THR A 47 7.19 -9.68 -4.27
CA THR A 47 6.93 -8.71 -5.34
C THR A 47 7.88 -7.51 -5.34
N PHE A 48 8.52 -7.19 -4.20
CA PHE A 48 9.38 -6.03 -4.06
C PHE A 48 10.77 -6.25 -4.67
N ASP A 49 10.85 -6.08 -5.99
CA ASP A 49 12.08 -6.13 -6.77
C ASP A 49 12.56 -4.74 -7.20
N ASN A 50 13.70 -4.67 -7.90
CA ASN A 50 14.24 -3.41 -8.39
C ASN A 50 13.32 -2.72 -9.41
N LYS A 51 12.53 -3.49 -10.17
CA LYS A 51 11.60 -2.93 -11.16
C LYS A 51 10.45 -2.21 -10.45
N LEU A 52 9.78 -2.89 -9.52
CA LEU A 52 8.70 -2.32 -8.73
C LEU A 52 9.19 -1.10 -7.92
N TYR A 53 10.41 -1.18 -7.37
CA TYR A 53 11.01 -0.03 -6.69
C TYR A 53 11.10 1.22 -7.59
N GLN A 54 11.52 1.08 -8.85
CA GLN A 54 11.56 2.21 -9.78
C GLN A 54 10.16 2.71 -10.15
N GLU A 55 9.20 1.81 -10.37
CA GLU A 55 7.82 2.16 -10.69
C GLU A 55 7.15 2.94 -9.53
N LEU A 56 7.38 2.50 -8.29
CA LEU A 56 6.97 3.19 -7.07
C LEU A 56 7.67 4.55 -6.95
N LYS A 57 8.98 4.62 -7.18
CA LYS A 57 9.73 5.88 -7.14
C LYS A 57 9.20 6.90 -8.16
N ASN A 58 8.73 6.43 -9.31
CA ASN A 58 8.12 7.25 -10.36
C ASN A 58 6.64 7.59 -10.08
N MET A 59 6.08 7.20 -8.93
CA MET A 59 4.69 7.43 -8.53
C MET A 59 3.69 6.93 -9.59
N SER A 60 3.96 5.75 -10.15
CA SER A 60 3.13 5.16 -11.22
C SER A 60 1.81 4.54 -10.75
N TYR A 61 1.54 4.55 -9.44
CA TYR A 61 0.42 3.89 -8.79
C TYR A 61 -0.38 4.84 -7.91
N GLN A 62 -1.68 4.59 -7.81
CA GLN A 62 -2.64 5.33 -6.97
C GLN A 62 -2.91 4.61 -5.64
N ALA A 63 -2.67 3.30 -5.60
CA ALA A 63 -2.71 2.53 -4.36
C ALA A 63 -1.52 1.59 -4.22
N ILE A 64 -1.05 1.45 -2.99
CA ILE A 64 0.01 0.53 -2.61
C ILE A 64 -0.53 -0.35 -1.49
N PHE A 65 -0.62 -1.65 -1.74
CA PHE A 65 -0.96 -2.66 -0.75
C PHE A 65 0.33 -3.25 -0.19
N THR A 66 0.44 -3.32 1.13
CA THR A 66 1.62 -3.91 1.77
C THR A 66 1.29 -4.47 3.15
N SER A 67 2.12 -5.37 3.65
CA SER A 67 1.98 -5.86 5.02
C SER A 67 2.68 -4.90 6.01
N PRO A 68 2.24 -4.86 7.29
CA PRO A 68 2.91 -4.09 8.33
C PRO A 68 4.37 -4.51 8.51
N GLU A 69 4.66 -5.80 8.37
CA GLU A 69 6.01 -6.34 8.48
C GLU A 69 6.92 -5.78 7.39
N MET A 70 6.43 -5.68 6.15
CA MET A 70 7.17 -5.07 5.05
C MET A 70 7.37 -3.58 5.26
N ALA A 71 6.33 -2.87 5.69
CA ALA A 71 6.41 -1.45 6.03
C ALA A 71 7.41 -1.19 7.18
N LEU A 72 7.57 -2.10 8.14
CA LEU A 72 8.46 -1.88 9.29
C LEU A 72 9.90 -2.39 9.05
N LYS A 73 10.05 -3.56 8.42
CA LYS A 73 11.35 -4.26 8.31
C LYS A 73 12.12 -3.90 7.04
N ASN A 74 11.46 -3.42 5.99
CA ASN A 74 12.13 -3.12 4.72
C ASN A 74 12.62 -1.65 4.67
N ASN A 75 13.92 -1.46 4.91
CA ASN A 75 14.55 -0.13 4.91
C ASN A 75 14.46 0.60 3.55
N GLN A 76 14.50 -0.12 2.44
CA GLN A 76 14.43 0.48 1.10
C GLN A 76 13.03 1.02 0.81
N PHE A 77 12.00 0.25 1.17
CA PHE A 77 10.61 0.69 1.05
C PHE A 77 10.32 1.87 1.99
N ASN A 78 10.79 1.81 3.24
CA ASN A 78 10.69 2.95 4.17
C ASN A 78 11.37 4.22 3.66
N SER A 79 12.57 4.09 3.08
CA SER A 79 13.28 5.23 2.50
C SER A 79 12.50 5.86 1.33
N LEU A 80 11.78 5.04 0.56
CA LEU A 80 10.93 5.49 -0.53
C LEU A 80 9.70 6.24 0.00
N LEU A 81 9.03 5.71 1.03
CA LEU A 81 7.89 6.37 1.67
C LEU A 81 8.28 7.70 2.35
N ALA A 82 9.50 7.79 2.88
CA ALA A 82 10.05 9.00 3.48
C ALA A 82 10.45 10.08 2.46
N MET A 83 10.38 9.82 1.15
CA MET A 83 10.70 10.82 0.14
C MET A 83 9.70 11.99 0.18
N LEU A 84 10.19 13.21 -0.01
CA LEU A 84 9.34 14.42 -0.05
C LEU A 84 8.22 14.32 -1.09
N ALA A 85 8.48 13.64 -2.21
CA ALA A 85 7.48 13.40 -3.26
C ALA A 85 6.29 12.58 -2.72
N TYR A 86 6.56 11.51 -1.97
CA TYR A 86 5.53 10.71 -1.34
C TYR A 86 4.76 11.51 -0.29
N HIS A 87 5.46 12.26 0.57
CA HIS A 87 4.80 13.12 1.56
C HIS A 87 3.86 14.17 0.95
N LYS A 88 4.11 14.64 -0.27
CA LYS A 88 3.25 15.62 -0.96
C LYS A 88 2.03 15.01 -1.64
N HIS A 89 2.13 13.76 -2.08
CA HIS A 89 1.07 13.10 -2.86
C HIS A 89 0.36 11.99 -2.07
N MET A 90 0.82 11.64 -0.87
CA MET A 90 0.17 10.64 -0.02
C MET A 90 -1.03 11.25 0.68
N ILE A 91 -2.22 10.70 0.45
CA ILE A 91 -3.47 11.16 1.09
C ILE A 91 -3.65 10.53 2.47
N GLY A 92 -3.15 9.31 2.65
CA GLY A 92 -3.28 8.62 3.92
C GLY A 92 -2.84 7.17 3.87
N ILE A 93 -2.83 6.58 5.07
CA ILE A 93 -2.58 5.17 5.31
C ILE A 93 -3.87 4.58 5.85
N VAL A 94 -4.36 3.54 5.19
CA VAL A 94 -5.49 2.73 5.62
C VAL A 94 -4.95 1.48 6.26
N VAL A 95 -5.42 1.13 7.46
CA VAL A 95 -5.10 -0.15 8.09
C VAL A 95 -6.31 -1.04 7.97
N ASP A 96 -6.19 -2.08 7.16
CA ASP A 96 -7.20 -3.12 7.02
C ASP A 96 -7.12 -4.10 8.19
N GLU A 97 -8.27 -4.62 8.60
CA GLU A 97 -8.40 -5.52 9.75
C GLU A 97 -7.70 -5.00 11.03
N VAL A 98 -7.96 -3.74 11.39
CA VAL A 98 -7.44 -3.08 12.61
C VAL A 98 -7.62 -3.90 13.88
N HIS A 99 -8.59 -4.82 13.91
CA HIS A 99 -8.82 -5.73 15.02
C HIS A 99 -7.65 -6.72 15.25
N CYS A 100 -6.87 -7.02 14.21
CA CYS A 100 -5.63 -7.81 14.28
C CYS A 100 -4.48 -7.07 14.98
N ILE A 101 -4.57 -5.76 15.20
CA ILE A 101 -3.54 -4.99 15.93
C ILE A 101 -3.37 -5.51 17.37
N SER A 102 -4.42 -6.08 17.99
CA SER A 102 -4.30 -6.70 19.31
C SER A 102 -3.41 -7.95 19.32
N GLN A 103 -3.30 -8.66 18.19
CA GLN A 103 -2.36 -9.77 17.99
C GLN A 103 -0.94 -9.29 17.65
N TRP A 104 -0.77 -8.09 17.11
CA TRP A 104 0.56 -7.50 16.90
C TRP A 104 1.17 -6.94 18.20
N GLY A 105 0.33 -6.64 19.19
CA GLY A 105 0.75 -6.09 20.49
C GLY A 105 1.24 -7.12 21.51
N SER A 106 1.08 -8.43 21.27
CA SER A 106 1.59 -9.46 22.18
C SER A 106 3.10 -9.74 22.03
N ASP A 107 3.75 -9.15 21.02
CA ASP A 107 5.21 -9.21 20.79
C ASP A 107 5.89 -7.83 21.00
N PHE A 108 5.37 -7.00 21.91
CA PHE A 108 5.97 -5.70 22.30
C PHE A 108 6.73 -5.78 23.63
#